data_AF-A0A9F2QYI3-F1
#
_entry.id   AF-A0A9F2QYI3-F1
#
_cell.length_a   1.000
_cell.length_b   1.000
_cell.length_c   1.000
_cell.angle_alpha   90.00
_cell.angle_beta   90.00
_cell.angle_gamma   90.00
#
_symmetry.space_group_name_H-M   'P 1'
#
loop_
_entity.id
_entity.type
_entity.pdbx_description
1 polymer ?
#
loop_
_entity_poly.entity_id
_entity_poly.type
_entity_poly.pdbx_seq_one_letter_code
_entity_poly.pdbx_strand_id
1 'polypeptide(L)'
;MAASDSSCPEDLTEDLAILDSLVNGSPICEEKCESIQLKNEGEPLIELESKDSCSSEPGLGDHLSENGSSEDQSPSLLTERHPAEEEEEKEVLCDFCLAEKVQAVKSCLTCMVNYCQDHLRPHLENAKLQSHKLMDPLKDIDIQSCKTHKRHLSWFCHSDLVCICEECLSDGHQNHQAVICAVARKQKECELLHLQAEYDWKLKSAENAIVKLQKNSESIVKSVSEVKILVEEKFEELLQAVKTSHATVLAFLEEKECAAVNHANGIKIYLQNKQVTMEECRKRLEKMATHSNDIIFLKEYCEFKKNLGDDTLPSVYIGLKDKLSGIRKVVSESTEQLLQLLQTSYKDKLKRFAKDDAGIETTVSAIVPSKHRLSAPEPQSRSDFFKYACLLTFDPVTAHRYLRLLDDNHKVTNTTPWEHPYPDHPERFAHWRQVLSDQSLYMGRYYFEAEIYGAGIYIGMTNKSLDRKGSESNSCISGNNFSWCIKWNGKGFSAWHGDVEIPLKSQGFSRIGVYLDYPRETLSFYGIATDSMTLLHTFECKFNEPLYPAFWLSKKENSIRIVRLREEAEQNPAPFPPSPAEPASNSLGTSD
;
A
#
# COMPACT_ATOMS: atom_id res chain seq x y z
N MET A 1 -10.35 42.04 42.00
CA MET A 1 -10.30 42.01 43.48
C MET A 1 -10.93 40.70 43.92
N ALA A 2 -10.15 39.93 44.69
CA ALA A 2 -10.49 38.86 45.63
C ALA A 2 -11.36 37.66 45.20
N ALA A 3 -10.77 36.49 45.44
CA ALA A 3 -11.31 35.13 45.39
C ALA A 3 -12.11 34.75 46.65
N SER A 4 -12.87 33.65 46.61
CA SER A 4 -13.10 32.69 47.72
C SER A 4 -13.76 31.43 47.10
N ASP A 5 -13.18 30.24 47.00
CA ASP A 5 -12.68 29.24 47.98
C ASP A 5 -13.71 28.27 48.57
N SER A 6 -13.29 26.98 48.56
CA SER A 6 -13.71 25.84 49.39
C SER A 6 -15.09 25.20 49.09
N SER A 7 -15.31 23.89 49.19
CA SER A 7 -14.62 22.83 49.95
C SER A 7 -15.05 21.42 49.46
N CYS A 8 -14.15 20.42 49.53
CA CYS A 8 -14.46 18.99 49.61
C CYS A 8 -14.68 18.57 51.08
N PRO A 9 -15.18 17.34 51.30
CA PRO A 9 -14.48 16.34 52.14
C PRO A 9 -14.38 14.98 51.40
N GLU A 10 -13.23 14.28 51.38
CA GLU A 10 -12.69 13.36 52.42
C GLU A 10 -13.72 12.34 52.92
N ASP A 11 -13.45 11.07 53.17
CA ASP A 11 -12.46 10.03 52.88
C ASP A 11 -13.03 8.82 53.67
N LEU A 12 -12.72 7.56 53.33
CA LEU A 12 -12.58 6.48 54.32
C LEU A 12 -12.20 5.16 53.64
N THR A 13 -11.08 4.70 54.15
CA THR A 13 -10.14 3.62 53.83
C THR A 13 -10.53 2.24 54.38
N GLU A 14 -9.65 1.28 54.07
CA GLU A 14 -9.29 0.05 54.82
C GLU A 14 -9.90 -1.29 54.33
N ASP A 15 -9.16 -2.40 54.19
CA ASP A 15 -7.71 -2.66 54.11
C ASP A 15 -7.42 -4.18 53.88
N LEU A 16 -6.18 -4.49 53.47
CA LEU A 16 -5.35 -5.71 53.71
C LEU A 16 -5.71 -7.05 53.00
N ALA A 17 -4.90 -7.71 52.15
CA ALA A 17 -3.45 -8.00 52.03
C ALA A 17 -3.05 -9.43 52.47
N ILE A 18 -1.87 -9.89 51.97
CA ILE A 18 -0.95 -10.97 52.46
C ILE A 18 -1.08 -12.34 51.70
N LEU A 19 -0.05 -13.01 51.14
CA LEU A 19 1.44 -12.97 51.24
C LEU A 19 2.17 -13.66 50.05
N ASP A 20 3.42 -13.24 49.84
CA ASP A 20 4.54 -13.75 49.02
C ASP A 20 5.06 -15.18 49.35
N SER A 21 5.84 -15.82 48.44
CA SER A 21 7.33 -15.85 48.47
C SER A 21 8.07 -17.03 47.73
N LEU A 22 9.01 -16.65 46.84
CA LEU A 22 10.45 -17.04 46.70
C LEU A 22 10.97 -18.38 46.07
N VAL A 23 11.66 -18.20 44.91
CA VAL A 23 13.12 -18.44 44.60
C VAL A 23 13.72 -19.84 44.22
N ASN A 24 14.28 -19.84 42.98
CA ASN A 24 15.48 -20.47 42.36
C ASN A 24 15.76 -21.99 42.30
N GLY A 25 16.10 -22.44 41.08
CA GLY A 25 17.06 -23.53 40.79
C GLY A 25 16.91 -24.18 39.40
N SER A 26 17.87 -23.98 38.49
CA SER A 26 18.14 -24.82 37.29
C SER A 26 19.44 -25.62 37.51
N PRO A 27 19.94 -26.53 36.63
CA PRO A 27 19.35 -27.24 35.46
C PRO A 27 19.60 -28.78 35.49
N ILE A 28 19.14 -29.55 34.47
CA ILE A 28 19.85 -30.63 33.72
C ILE A 28 18.89 -31.57 32.94
N CYS A 29 19.16 -31.65 31.62
CA CYS A 29 19.10 -32.73 30.60
C CYS A 29 17.84 -33.56 30.23
N GLU A 30 17.60 -33.52 28.90
CA GLU A 30 17.46 -34.63 27.91
C GLU A 30 16.14 -35.41 27.73
N GLU A 31 15.80 -35.57 26.43
CA GLU A 31 14.81 -36.45 25.76
C GLU A 31 13.32 -36.13 26.02
N LYS A 32 12.39 -36.16 25.06
CA LYS A 32 12.28 -36.80 23.74
C LYS A 32 11.20 -36.05 22.95
N CYS A 33 11.41 -35.90 21.65
CA CYS A 33 10.43 -35.32 20.73
C CYS A 33 9.39 -36.39 20.38
N GLU A 34 8.21 -36.35 21.00
CA GLU A 34 7.06 -37.17 20.62
C GLU A 34 6.16 -36.41 19.63
N SER A 35 5.77 -37.17 18.60
CA SER A 35 5.07 -36.76 17.40
C SER A 35 3.64 -36.32 17.71
N ILE A 36 3.31 -35.05 17.51
CA ILE A 36 1.92 -34.58 17.57
C ILE A 36 1.27 -34.83 16.21
N GLN A 37 0.57 -35.96 16.09
CA GLN A 37 -0.51 -36.15 15.11
C GLN A 37 -1.71 -35.31 15.53
N LEU A 38 -2.07 -34.30 14.76
CA LEU A 38 -3.38 -33.65 14.86
C LEU A 38 -4.25 -34.03 13.67
N LYS A 39 -5.41 -34.57 14.03
CA LYS A 39 -6.44 -35.18 13.19
C LYS A 39 -7.04 -34.18 12.23
N ASN A 40 -7.16 -34.58 10.96
CA ASN A 40 -8.09 -33.99 10.01
C ASN A 40 -9.48 -34.61 10.27
N GLU A 41 -10.42 -33.80 10.75
CA GLU A 41 -11.85 -34.08 10.63
C GLU A 41 -12.42 -33.10 9.61
N GLY A 42 -12.85 -33.63 8.47
CA GLY A 42 -13.72 -32.94 7.54
C GLY A 42 -15.13 -33.49 7.68
N GLU A 43 -16.13 -32.63 7.52
CA GLU A 43 -17.45 -33.03 7.04
C GLU A 43 -17.95 -32.02 6.00
N PRO A 44 -18.53 -32.48 4.87
CA PRO A 44 -19.09 -31.64 3.83
C PRO A 44 -20.59 -31.39 4.07
N LEU A 45 -21.10 -30.25 3.62
CA LEU A 45 -22.55 -30.01 3.52
C LEU A 45 -22.97 -29.90 2.05
N ILE A 46 -24.07 -30.60 1.79
CA ILE A 46 -24.64 -31.03 0.52
C ILE A 46 -25.53 -29.93 -0.09
N GLU A 47 -25.59 -29.94 -1.43
CA GLU A 47 -26.45 -29.17 -2.32
C GLU A 47 -27.95 -29.24 -2.00
N LEU A 48 -28.67 -28.15 -2.31
CA LEU A 48 -30.09 -28.20 -2.65
C LEU A 48 -30.35 -27.33 -3.87
N GLU A 49 -30.59 -27.99 -5.00
CA GLU A 49 -31.19 -27.43 -6.21
C GLU A 49 -32.67 -27.08 -5.98
N SER A 50 -33.16 -26.04 -6.65
CA SER A 50 -34.59 -25.92 -6.98
C SER A 50 -34.76 -25.30 -8.38
N LYS A 51 -35.34 -26.11 -9.28
CA LYS A 51 -35.89 -25.75 -10.60
C LYS A 51 -37.23 -25.00 -10.45
N ASP A 52 -37.48 -24.04 -11.32
CA ASP A 52 -38.67 -23.95 -12.22
C ASP A 52 -38.63 -22.61 -13.00
N SER A 53 -38.64 -22.53 -14.33
CA SER A 53 -39.63 -22.92 -15.37
C SER A 53 -40.58 -21.76 -15.79
N CYS A 54 -40.21 -21.12 -16.92
CA CYS A 54 -41.04 -20.78 -18.10
C CYS A 54 -41.86 -19.46 -18.24
N SER A 55 -41.68 -18.84 -19.43
CA SER A 55 -42.64 -18.12 -20.31
C SER A 55 -43.02 -16.66 -19.94
N SER A 56 -43.14 -15.65 -20.81
CA SER A 56 -43.30 -15.54 -22.28
C SER A 56 -42.95 -14.10 -22.75
N GLU A 57 -42.42 -13.96 -23.97
CA GLU A 57 -42.40 -12.74 -24.83
C GLU A 57 -43.79 -12.53 -25.51
N PRO A 58 -44.12 -11.45 -26.29
CA PRO A 58 -43.32 -10.74 -27.33
C PRO A 58 -43.54 -9.19 -27.37
N GLY A 59 -42.97 -8.32 -28.21
CA GLY A 59 -42.08 -8.37 -29.38
C GLY A 59 -42.16 -7.02 -30.14
N LEU A 60 -41.41 -6.91 -31.26
CA LEU A 60 -41.29 -5.84 -32.30
C LEU A 60 -40.30 -4.72 -32.00
N GLY A 61 -39.29 -4.41 -32.82
CA GLY A 61 -38.83 -4.78 -34.18
C GLY A 61 -37.79 -3.71 -34.57
N ASP A 62 -36.97 -3.74 -35.62
CA ASP A 62 -36.66 -4.66 -36.73
C ASP A 62 -35.38 -4.07 -37.39
N HIS A 63 -34.52 -4.92 -37.95
CA HIS A 63 -33.75 -4.77 -39.21
C HIS A 63 -32.29 -5.28 -39.24
N LEU A 64 -32.14 -6.52 -39.77
CA LEU A 64 -31.40 -6.93 -40.99
C LEU A 64 -29.90 -6.54 -41.12
N SER A 65 -28.91 -7.43 -41.37
CA SER A 65 -28.90 -8.77 -42.00
C SER A 65 -27.63 -9.59 -41.68
N GLU A 66 -27.86 -10.90 -41.62
CA GLU A 66 -27.05 -12.13 -41.85
C GLU A 66 -25.85 -12.03 -42.83
N ASN A 67 -24.79 -12.84 -42.84
CA ASN A 67 -24.49 -14.25 -42.48
C ASN A 67 -22.95 -14.31 -42.19
N GLY A 68 -22.33 -15.24 -41.47
CA GLY A 68 -22.71 -16.52 -40.89
C GLY A 68 -21.42 -17.34 -40.62
N SER A 69 -21.53 -18.31 -39.71
CA SER A 69 -20.65 -19.46 -39.44
C SER A 69 -19.72 -19.41 -38.20
N SER A 70 -20.15 -20.21 -37.23
CA SER A 70 -19.42 -21.18 -36.41
C SER A 70 -18.41 -20.73 -35.35
N GLU A 71 -18.79 -21.11 -34.12
CA GLU A 71 -17.97 -21.65 -33.03
C GLU A 71 -17.51 -20.70 -31.92
N ASP A 72 -18.26 -20.79 -30.82
CA ASP A 72 -17.83 -20.59 -29.44
C ASP A 72 -16.43 -21.15 -29.17
N GLN A 73 -15.53 -20.28 -28.70
CA GLN A 73 -14.43 -20.70 -27.84
C GLN A 73 -14.34 -19.77 -26.65
N SER A 74 -14.93 -20.22 -25.54
CA SER A 74 -14.48 -19.85 -24.20
C SER A 74 -12.98 -20.15 -24.12
N PRO A 75 -12.13 -19.27 -23.56
CA PRO A 75 -10.76 -19.64 -23.25
C PRO A 75 -10.80 -20.61 -22.09
N SER A 76 -10.86 -21.90 -22.43
CA SER A 76 -10.55 -22.98 -21.51
C SER A 76 -9.14 -22.69 -21.00
N LEU A 77 -9.02 -22.43 -19.70
CA LEU A 77 -7.74 -22.46 -19.01
C LEU A 77 -7.08 -23.78 -19.40
N LEU A 78 -6.02 -23.69 -20.21
CA LEU A 78 -5.04 -24.74 -20.31
C LEU A 78 -4.51 -24.90 -18.89
N THR A 79 -5.05 -25.91 -18.22
CA THR A 79 -4.33 -26.65 -17.20
C THR A 79 -3.10 -27.16 -17.94
N GLU A 80 -2.02 -26.38 -17.92
CA GLU A 80 -0.70 -26.92 -18.18
C GLU A 80 -0.52 -28.00 -17.13
N ARG A 81 -0.83 -29.24 -17.54
CA ARG A 81 -0.24 -30.40 -16.92
C ARG A 81 1.24 -30.15 -17.06
N HIS A 82 1.87 -29.74 -15.96
CA HIS A 82 3.28 -29.99 -15.76
C HIS A 82 3.54 -31.39 -16.32
N PRO A 83 4.43 -31.56 -17.31
CA PRO A 83 4.88 -32.89 -17.64
C PRO A 83 5.33 -33.47 -16.32
N ALA A 84 4.78 -34.63 -15.95
CA ALA A 84 5.46 -35.46 -14.98
C ALA A 84 6.92 -35.47 -15.45
N GLU A 85 7.81 -34.93 -14.64
CA GLU A 85 9.24 -35.08 -14.83
C GLU A 85 9.47 -36.58 -14.75
N GLU A 86 9.32 -37.25 -15.89
CA GLU A 86 10.03 -38.49 -16.14
C GLU A 86 11.48 -38.11 -15.92
N GLU A 87 12.05 -38.55 -14.81
CA GLU A 87 13.48 -38.58 -14.62
C GLU A 87 14.06 -39.26 -15.85
N GLU A 88 14.51 -38.47 -16.83
CA GLU A 88 15.46 -38.94 -17.82
C GLU A 88 16.70 -39.32 -17.00
N GLU A 89 16.79 -40.60 -16.63
CA GLU A 89 18.03 -41.24 -16.24
C GLU A 89 19.01 -41.07 -17.41
N LYS A 90 19.68 -39.91 -17.52
CA LYS A 90 20.66 -39.75 -18.60
C LYS A 90 21.69 -40.86 -18.42
N GLU A 91 21.81 -41.74 -19.40
CA GLU A 91 22.70 -42.89 -19.32
C GLU A 91 24.15 -42.40 -19.23
N VAL A 92 24.89 -42.84 -18.21
CA VAL A 92 26.32 -42.54 -18.06
C VAL A 92 27.08 -43.35 -19.09
N LEU A 93 27.95 -42.71 -19.88
CA LEU A 93 28.66 -43.36 -20.99
C LEU A 93 30.11 -43.69 -20.60
N CYS A 94 30.72 -44.64 -21.31
CA CYS A 94 32.11 -45.01 -21.13
C CYS A 94 33.06 -44.01 -21.77
N ASP A 95 34.09 -43.58 -21.02
CA ASP A 95 35.01 -42.52 -21.48
C ASP A 95 36.10 -43.02 -22.43
N PHE A 96 36.32 -44.34 -22.53
CA PHE A 96 37.33 -44.95 -23.40
C PHE A 96 36.80 -45.34 -24.80
N CYS A 97 35.49 -45.38 -24.98
CA CYS A 97 34.88 -45.71 -26.27
C CYS A 97 34.95 -44.49 -27.23
N LEU A 98 35.79 -44.57 -28.27
CA LEU A 98 36.04 -43.45 -29.19
C LEU A 98 35.06 -43.33 -30.36
N ALA A 99 34.42 -44.43 -30.78
CA ALA A 99 33.57 -44.47 -31.97
C ALA A 99 32.07 -44.42 -31.61
N GLU A 100 31.57 -45.46 -30.95
CA GLU A 100 30.23 -45.50 -30.38
C GLU A 100 30.35 -45.46 -28.86
N LYS A 101 29.82 -44.40 -28.23
CA LYS A 101 29.86 -44.27 -26.77
C LYS A 101 28.88 -45.26 -26.16
N VAL A 102 29.41 -46.33 -25.59
CA VAL A 102 28.64 -47.39 -24.92
C VAL A 102 28.30 -46.96 -23.50
N GLN A 103 27.14 -47.36 -22.99
CA GLN A 103 26.75 -47.16 -21.60
C GLN A 103 27.81 -47.74 -20.64
N ALA A 104 28.20 -46.95 -19.66
CA ALA A 104 29.07 -47.38 -18.59
C ALA A 104 28.29 -48.28 -17.62
N VAL A 105 28.94 -49.33 -17.16
CA VAL A 105 28.39 -50.29 -16.19
C VAL A 105 28.96 -50.06 -14.79
N LYS A 106 30.19 -49.52 -14.69
CA LYS A 106 30.82 -49.13 -13.43
C LYS A 106 31.73 -47.92 -13.61
N SER A 107 31.83 -47.13 -12.55
CA SER A 107 32.83 -46.10 -12.37
C SER A 107 33.96 -46.62 -11.48
N CYS A 108 35.21 -46.31 -11.81
CA CYS A 108 36.35 -46.61 -10.95
C CYS A 108 36.78 -45.34 -10.21
N LEU A 109 36.69 -45.34 -8.88
CA LEU A 109 37.11 -44.19 -8.06
C LEU A 109 38.63 -44.00 -8.04
N THR A 110 39.39 -45.04 -8.37
CA THR A 110 40.86 -44.98 -8.44
C THR A 110 41.33 -44.43 -9.79
N CYS A 111 40.68 -44.81 -10.89
CA CYS A 111 41.01 -44.30 -12.23
C CYS A 111 40.27 -42.99 -12.57
N MET A 112 39.20 -42.67 -11.85
CA MET A 112 38.31 -41.53 -12.10
C MET A 112 37.69 -41.57 -13.50
N VAL A 113 37.29 -42.77 -13.94
CA VAL A 113 36.74 -43.00 -15.28
C VAL A 113 35.52 -43.92 -15.23
N ASN A 114 34.58 -43.72 -16.15
CA ASN A 114 33.43 -44.56 -16.42
C ASN A 114 33.75 -45.64 -17.46
N TYR A 115 33.46 -46.90 -17.13
CA TYR A 115 33.81 -48.08 -17.92
C TYR A 115 32.56 -48.82 -18.41
N CYS A 116 32.51 -49.13 -19.70
CA CYS A 116 31.63 -50.18 -20.22
C CYS A 116 32.19 -51.56 -19.82
N GLN A 117 31.41 -52.62 -20.03
CA GLN A 117 31.79 -53.98 -19.60
C GLN A 117 33.16 -54.43 -20.14
N ASP A 118 33.49 -54.06 -21.38
CA ASP A 118 34.76 -54.45 -22.01
C ASP A 118 35.95 -53.69 -21.43
N HIS A 119 35.81 -52.39 -21.22
CA HIS A 119 36.88 -51.58 -20.61
C HIS A 119 37.00 -51.80 -19.10
N LEU A 120 35.96 -52.34 -18.44
CA LEU A 120 36.01 -52.74 -17.03
C LEU A 120 36.78 -54.05 -16.81
N ARG A 121 36.79 -54.94 -17.81
CA ARG A 121 37.37 -56.29 -17.72
C ARG A 121 38.79 -56.34 -17.11
N PRO A 122 39.73 -55.44 -17.46
CA PRO A 122 41.06 -55.41 -16.83
C PRO A 122 41.03 -55.17 -15.32
N HIS A 123 40.04 -54.43 -14.79
CA HIS A 123 39.87 -54.21 -13.35
C HIS A 123 39.37 -55.46 -12.62
N LEU A 124 38.70 -56.36 -13.33
CA LEU A 124 38.17 -57.61 -12.77
C LEU A 124 39.18 -58.75 -12.87
N GLU A 125 39.94 -58.83 -13.96
CA GLU A 125 40.80 -59.98 -14.28
C GLU A 125 42.27 -59.79 -13.84
N ASN A 126 42.76 -58.55 -13.78
CA ASN A 126 44.14 -58.27 -13.39
C ASN A 126 44.26 -58.13 -11.87
N ALA A 127 45.00 -59.03 -11.22
CA ALA A 127 45.24 -59.01 -9.78
C ALA A 127 45.80 -57.65 -9.26
N LYS A 128 46.47 -56.87 -10.11
CA LYS A 128 46.98 -55.54 -9.75
C LYS A 128 45.91 -54.45 -9.73
N LEU A 129 44.81 -54.62 -10.48
CA LEU A 129 43.74 -53.63 -10.62
C LEU A 129 42.49 -54.01 -9.81
N GLN A 130 42.42 -55.22 -9.27
CA GLN A 130 41.33 -55.66 -8.38
C GLN A 130 41.24 -54.87 -7.07
N SER A 131 42.29 -54.14 -6.69
CA SER A 131 42.28 -53.23 -5.54
C SER A 131 41.56 -51.91 -5.82
N HIS A 132 41.23 -51.62 -7.09
CA HIS A 132 40.51 -50.41 -7.47
C HIS A 132 39.05 -50.47 -7.01
N LYS A 133 38.56 -49.38 -6.41
CA LYS A 133 37.19 -49.32 -5.89
C LYS A 133 36.21 -48.97 -7.01
N LEU A 134 35.32 -49.90 -7.33
CA LEU A 134 34.28 -49.75 -8.36
C LEU A 134 32.92 -49.42 -7.73
N MET A 135 32.17 -48.50 -8.34
CA MET A 135 30.79 -48.13 -7.97
C MET A 135 29.89 -48.03 -9.20
N ASP A 136 28.59 -47.83 -8.99
CA ASP A 136 27.65 -47.61 -10.09
C ASP A 136 28.03 -46.36 -10.90
N PRO A 137 27.67 -46.29 -12.19
CA PRO A 137 28.07 -45.21 -13.09
C PRO A 137 27.69 -43.82 -12.57
N LEU A 138 28.66 -42.91 -12.50
CA LEU A 138 28.48 -41.54 -12.03
C LEU A 138 28.70 -40.54 -13.18
N LYS A 139 27.74 -39.62 -13.38
CA LYS A 139 27.86 -38.54 -14.37
C LYS A 139 29.03 -37.60 -14.07
N ASP A 140 29.27 -37.31 -12.79
CA ASP A 140 30.18 -36.26 -12.34
C ASP A 140 31.32 -36.82 -11.48
N ILE A 141 32.05 -37.82 -11.99
CA ILE A 141 33.12 -38.49 -11.24
C ILE A 141 34.25 -37.52 -10.83
N ASP A 142 34.51 -36.49 -11.63
CA ASP A 142 35.52 -35.46 -11.37
C ASP A 142 35.19 -34.58 -10.15
N ILE A 143 33.89 -34.37 -9.83
CA ILE A 143 33.43 -33.55 -8.69
C ILE A 143 33.77 -34.23 -7.35
N GLN A 144 33.97 -35.55 -7.36
CA GLN A 144 34.36 -36.30 -6.19
C GLN A 144 35.88 -36.29 -5.92
N SER A 145 36.66 -35.49 -6.65
CA SER A 145 38.12 -35.39 -6.49
C SER A 145 38.55 -34.07 -5.85
N CYS A 146 39.50 -34.14 -4.92
CA CYS A 146 40.14 -32.98 -4.33
C CYS A 146 40.95 -32.24 -5.40
N LYS A 147 40.76 -30.92 -5.52
CA LYS A 147 41.47 -30.11 -6.52
C LYS A 147 43.00 -30.14 -6.33
N THR A 148 43.46 -30.19 -5.08
CA THR A 148 44.88 -30.19 -4.70
C THR A 148 45.50 -31.58 -4.79
N HIS A 149 44.89 -32.57 -4.14
CA HIS A 149 45.46 -33.90 -3.98
C HIS A 149 45.00 -34.91 -5.03
N LYS A 150 44.00 -34.57 -5.86
CA LYS A 150 43.38 -35.46 -6.86
C LYS A 150 42.88 -36.78 -6.28
N ARG A 151 42.59 -36.80 -4.98
CA ARG A 151 42.04 -37.95 -4.24
C ARG A 151 40.55 -37.79 -3.95
N HIS A 152 39.89 -38.91 -3.68
CA HIS A 152 38.45 -38.95 -3.41
C HIS A 152 38.06 -38.12 -2.16
N LEU A 153 37.03 -37.29 -2.32
CA LEU A 153 36.42 -36.49 -1.26
C LEU A 153 35.51 -37.37 -0.39
N SER A 154 35.98 -37.70 0.80
CA SER A 154 35.32 -38.62 1.73
C SER A 154 34.90 -37.96 3.05
N TRP A 155 35.39 -36.75 3.31
CA TRP A 155 35.17 -36.00 4.54
C TRP A 155 34.52 -34.65 4.24
N PHE A 156 33.76 -34.13 5.21
CA PHE A 156 33.16 -32.80 5.15
C PHE A 156 33.64 -31.99 6.36
N CYS A 157 34.23 -30.82 6.09
CA CYS A 157 34.68 -29.89 7.12
C CYS A 157 33.54 -28.93 7.47
N HIS A 158 33.07 -28.94 8.72
CA HIS A 158 32.00 -28.04 9.18
C HIS A 158 32.45 -26.58 9.29
N SER A 159 33.73 -26.34 9.58
CA SER A 159 34.27 -24.98 9.73
C SER A 159 34.31 -24.23 8.40
N ASP A 160 34.70 -24.92 7.33
CA ASP A 160 34.90 -24.32 6.01
C ASP A 160 33.76 -24.63 5.04
N LEU A 161 32.83 -25.50 5.42
CA LEU A 161 31.68 -25.95 4.62
C LEU A 161 32.09 -26.58 3.27
N VAL A 162 33.21 -27.30 3.24
CA VAL A 162 33.73 -27.96 2.02
C VAL A 162 33.93 -29.45 2.22
N CYS A 163 33.74 -30.22 1.15
CA CYS A 163 34.16 -31.62 1.11
C CYS A 163 35.68 -31.69 0.89
N ILE A 164 36.37 -32.50 1.69
CA ILE A 164 37.83 -32.68 1.68
C ILE A 164 38.21 -34.16 1.52
N CYS A 165 39.43 -34.42 1.05
CA CYS A 165 40.02 -35.76 1.05
C CYS A 165 40.82 -36.01 2.35
N GLU A 166 41.23 -37.25 2.58
CA GLU A 166 41.97 -37.65 3.80
C GLU A 166 43.32 -36.93 3.97
N GLU A 167 44.00 -36.57 2.88
CA GLU A 167 45.24 -35.79 2.93
C GLU A 167 44.97 -34.33 3.33
N CYS A 168 43.90 -33.71 2.84
CA CYS A 168 43.49 -32.37 3.29
C CYS A 168 43.18 -32.34 4.79
N LEU A 169 42.55 -33.39 5.31
CA LEU A 169 42.28 -33.52 6.74
C LEU A 169 43.58 -33.51 7.55
N SER A 170 44.61 -34.18 7.03
CA SER A 170 45.93 -34.27 7.66
C SER A 170 46.79 -33.03 7.45
N ASP A 171 46.69 -32.33 6.32
CA ASP A 171 47.65 -31.27 5.95
C ASP A 171 47.18 -29.86 6.34
N GLY A 172 45.86 -29.63 6.43
CA GLY A 172 45.30 -28.29 6.62
C GLY A 172 44.09 -28.18 7.53
N HIS A 173 43.40 -29.29 7.84
CA HIS A 173 42.14 -29.27 8.61
C HIS A 173 42.20 -30.07 9.92
N GLN A 174 43.40 -30.35 10.47
CA GLN A 174 43.56 -31.16 11.69
C GLN A 174 42.81 -30.60 12.91
N ASN A 175 42.63 -29.27 12.98
CA ASN A 175 41.94 -28.59 14.08
C ASN A 175 40.49 -28.25 13.76
N HIS A 176 39.98 -28.63 12.58
CA HIS A 176 38.60 -28.35 12.17
C HIS A 176 37.70 -29.55 12.45
N GLN A 177 36.42 -29.29 12.72
CA GLN A 177 35.46 -30.37 12.93
C GLN A 177 35.11 -31.00 11.57
N ALA A 178 35.71 -32.15 11.28
CA ALA A 178 35.47 -32.91 10.06
C ALA A 178 34.81 -34.27 10.35
N VAL A 179 33.81 -34.63 9.55
CA VAL A 179 33.10 -35.91 9.63
C VAL A 179 33.03 -36.57 8.25
N ILE A 180 32.73 -37.86 8.19
CA ILE A 180 32.57 -38.56 6.92
C ILE A 180 31.37 -37.98 6.15
N CYS A 181 31.50 -37.79 4.83
CA CYS A 181 30.47 -37.19 3.98
C CYS A 181 29.09 -37.82 4.15
N ALA A 182 29.00 -39.14 4.34
CA ALA A 182 27.72 -39.84 4.56
C ALA A 182 27.01 -39.41 5.86
N VAL A 183 27.77 -39.11 6.92
CA VAL A 183 27.24 -38.62 8.20
C VAL A 183 26.83 -37.15 8.07
N ALA A 184 27.71 -36.31 7.49
CA ALA A 184 27.39 -34.92 7.20
C ALA A 184 26.14 -34.80 6.33
N ARG A 185 26.00 -35.64 5.30
CA ARG A 185 24.83 -35.66 4.42
C ARG A 185 23.55 -35.94 5.20
N LYS A 186 23.51 -36.98 6.04
CA LYS A 186 22.32 -37.28 6.86
C LYS A 186 21.95 -36.11 7.77
N GLN A 187 22.95 -35.48 8.41
CA GLN A 187 22.72 -34.30 9.24
C GLN A 187 22.14 -33.13 8.41
N LYS A 188 22.73 -32.85 7.25
CA LYS A 188 22.27 -31.77 6.36
C LYS A 188 20.90 -32.05 5.73
N GLU A 189 20.58 -33.30 5.42
CA GLU A 189 19.23 -33.71 5.02
C GLU A 189 18.22 -33.45 6.14
N CYS A 190 18.55 -33.78 7.39
CA CYS A 190 17.69 -33.44 8.54
C CYS A 190 17.53 -31.92 8.73
N GLU A 191 18.62 -31.14 8.63
CA GLU A 191 18.56 -29.67 8.68
C GLU A 191 17.69 -29.10 7.55
N LEU A 192 17.80 -29.64 6.33
CA LEU A 192 16.99 -29.25 5.18
C LEU A 192 15.50 -29.56 5.41
N LEU A 193 15.16 -30.73 5.94
CA LEU A 193 13.78 -31.08 6.26
C LEU A 193 13.17 -30.16 7.33
N HIS A 194 13.95 -29.81 8.36
CA HIS A 194 13.51 -28.84 9.36
C HIS A 194 13.29 -27.46 8.76
N LEU A 195 14.22 -27.00 7.92
CA LEU A 195 14.10 -25.72 7.24
C LEU A 195 12.89 -25.72 6.29
N GLN A 196 12.67 -26.80 5.54
CA GLN A 196 11.52 -26.96 4.68
C GLN A 196 10.21 -26.84 5.47
N ALA A 197 10.07 -27.55 6.60
CA ALA A 197 8.90 -27.44 7.47
C ALA A 197 8.71 -26.01 8.03
N GLU A 198 9.79 -25.32 8.36
CA GLU A 198 9.74 -23.91 8.79
C GLU A 198 9.22 -22.99 7.68
N TYR A 199 9.67 -23.18 6.43
CA TYR A 199 9.18 -22.42 5.27
C TYR A 199 7.73 -22.76 4.94
N ASP A 200 7.33 -24.03 4.99
CA ASP A 200 5.93 -24.45 4.78
C ASP A 200 5.01 -23.78 5.81
N TRP A 201 5.42 -23.74 7.08
CA TRP A 201 4.69 -23.03 8.12
C TRP A 201 4.62 -21.52 7.87
N LYS A 202 5.73 -20.89 7.46
CA LYS A 202 5.77 -19.45 7.12
C LYS A 202 4.84 -19.12 5.93
N LEU A 203 4.87 -19.93 4.89
CA LEU A 203 3.99 -19.81 3.73
C LEU A 203 2.53 -19.93 4.16
N LYS A 204 2.19 -20.94 4.98
CA LYS A 204 0.82 -21.14 5.46
C LYS A 204 0.34 -20.00 6.35
N SER A 205 1.22 -19.48 7.21
CA SER A 205 0.92 -18.32 8.05
C SER A 205 0.69 -17.06 7.20
N ALA A 206 1.50 -16.84 6.16
CA ALA A 206 1.33 -15.72 5.23
C ALA A 206 0.02 -15.83 4.43
N GLU A 207 -0.31 -17.01 3.90
CA GLU A 207 -1.61 -17.27 3.24
C GLU A 207 -2.79 -16.95 4.17
N ASN A 208 -2.75 -17.44 5.41
CA ASN A 208 -3.81 -17.18 6.39
C ASN A 208 -3.94 -15.68 6.73
N ALA A 209 -2.82 -14.96 6.82
CA ALA A 209 -2.83 -13.51 7.02
C ALA A 209 -3.44 -12.76 5.82
N ILE A 210 -3.09 -13.15 4.60
CA ILE A 210 -3.67 -12.59 3.37
C ILE A 210 -5.19 -12.81 3.33
N VAL A 211 -5.65 -14.03 3.60
CA VAL A 211 -7.10 -14.34 3.63
C VAL A 211 -7.84 -13.53 4.71
N LYS A 212 -7.24 -13.34 5.89
CA LYS A 212 -7.82 -12.49 6.94
C LYS A 212 -7.90 -11.03 6.51
N LEU A 213 -6.87 -10.50 5.85
CA LEU A 213 -6.85 -9.13 5.33
C LEU A 213 -7.89 -8.94 4.23
N GLN A 214 -8.04 -9.91 3.32
CA GLN A 214 -9.08 -9.89 2.29
C GLN A 214 -10.48 -9.85 2.90
N LYS A 215 -10.77 -10.74 3.87
CA LYS A 215 -12.06 -10.74 4.59
C LYS A 215 -12.32 -9.43 5.34
N ASN A 216 -11.30 -8.86 5.97
CA ASN A 216 -11.42 -7.57 6.64
C ASN A 216 -11.72 -6.46 5.62
N SER A 217 -11.00 -6.42 4.50
CA SER A 217 -11.23 -5.46 3.42
C SER A 217 -12.66 -5.55 2.85
N GLU A 218 -13.17 -6.75 2.59
CA GLU A 218 -14.56 -6.99 2.18
C GLU A 218 -15.56 -6.48 3.23
N SER A 219 -15.29 -6.74 4.51
CA SER A 219 -16.13 -6.25 5.62
C SER A 219 -16.13 -4.72 5.72
N ILE A 220 -14.99 -4.06 5.51
CA ILE A 220 -14.88 -2.60 5.48
C ILE A 220 -15.73 -2.05 4.33
N VAL A 221 -15.56 -2.59 3.12
CA VAL A 221 -16.33 -2.16 1.94
C VAL A 221 -17.82 -2.30 2.20
N LYS A 222 -18.26 -3.45 2.74
CA LYS A 222 -19.67 -3.68 3.08
C LYS A 222 -20.19 -2.66 4.10
N SER A 223 -19.45 -2.42 5.18
CA SER A 223 -19.85 -1.47 6.24
C SER A 223 -19.95 -0.04 5.71
N VAL A 224 -19.02 0.38 4.85
CA VAL A 224 -19.05 1.70 4.20
C VAL A 224 -20.24 1.79 3.23
N SER A 225 -20.55 0.73 2.48
CA SER A 225 -21.71 0.68 1.61
C SER A 225 -23.03 0.80 2.38
N GLU A 226 -23.17 0.15 3.54
CA GLU A 226 -24.34 0.27 4.42
C GLU A 226 -24.56 1.71 4.88
N VAL A 227 -23.49 2.40 5.31
CA VAL A 227 -23.57 3.82 5.69
C VAL A 227 -23.89 4.70 4.47
N LYS A 228 -23.35 4.40 3.29
CA LYS A 228 -23.66 5.15 2.06
C LYS A 228 -25.14 5.07 1.70
N ILE A 229 -25.76 3.89 1.80
CA ILE A 229 -27.20 3.71 1.58
C ILE A 229 -28.00 4.56 2.57
N LEU A 230 -27.65 4.53 3.86
CA LEU A 230 -28.31 5.36 4.87
C LEU A 230 -28.20 6.87 4.54
N VAL A 231 -27.03 7.31 4.06
CA VAL A 231 -26.85 8.71 3.64
C VAL A 231 -27.76 9.03 2.46
N GLU A 232 -27.83 8.18 1.43
CA GLU A 232 -28.71 8.36 0.28
C GLU A 232 -30.19 8.44 0.71
N GLU A 233 -30.65 7.53 1.57
CA GLU A 233 -32.02 7.53 2.12
C GLU A 233 -32.35 8.84 2.86
N LYS A 234 -31.45 9.32 3.73
CA LYS A 234 -31.68 10.54 4.51
C LYS A 234 -31.66 11.80 3.66
N PHE A 235 -30.85 11.84 2.60
CA PHE A 235 -30.85 12.96 1.67
C PHE A 235 -32.08 12.95 0.75
N GLU A 236 -32.63 11.79 0.40
CA GLU A 236 -33.89 11.71 -0.33
C GLU A 236 -35.07 12.22 0.53
N GLU A 237 -35.11 11.87 1.82
CA GLU A 237 -36.11 12.43 2.78
C GLU A 237 -36.05 13.97 2.80
N LEU A 238 -34.84 14.55 2.86
CA LEU A 238 -34.64 16.01 2.82
C LEU A 238 -35.10 16.61 1.49
N LEU A 239 -34.76 15.99 0.37
CA LEU A 239 -35.16 16.45 -0.96
C LEU A 239 -36.68 16.46 -1.10
N GLN A 240 -37.35 15.43 -0.59
CA GLN A 240 -38.80 15.33 -0.61
C GLN A 240 -39.48 16.38 0.26
N ALA A 241 -38.92 16.69 1.44
CA ALA A 241 -39.38 17.78 2.29
C ALA A 241 -39.26 19.14 1.58
N VAL A 242 -38.12 19.40 0.90
CA VAL A 242 -37.91 20.62 0.12
C VAL A 242 -38.91 20.72 -1.04
N LYS A 243 -39.13 19.65 -1.81
CA LYS A 243 -40.13 19.60 -2.89
C LYS A 243 -41.54 19.93 -2.37
N THR A 244 -41.91 19.37 -1.22
CA THR A 244 -43.22 19.60 -0.59
C THR A 244 -43.37 21.06 -0.13
N SER A 245 -42.34 21.62 0.49
CA SER A 245 -42.33 23.03 0.90
C SER A 245 -42.42 23.96 -0.31
N HIS A 246 -41.70 23.66 -1.40
CA HIS A 246 -41.76 24.41 -2.65
C HIS A 246 -43.18 24.44 -3.23
N ALA A 247 -43.84 23.28 -3.32
CA ALA A 247 -45.23 23.18 -3.79
C ALA A 247 -46.19 23.99 -2.91
N THR A 248 -45.99 23.99 -1.58
CA THR A 248 -46.82 24.74 -0.63
C THR A 248 -46.71 26.26 -0.85
N VAL A 249 -45.49 26.77 -1.05
CA VAL A 249 -45.25 28.20 -1.29
C VAL A 249 -45.88 28.65 -2.62
N LEU A 250 -45.77 27.84 -3.68
CA LEU A 250 -46.39 28.14 -4.97
C LEU A 250 -47.92 28.15 -4.87
N ALA A 251 -48.53 27.14 -4.24
CA ALA A 251 -49.98 27.09 -4.06
C ALA A 251 -50.51 28.30 -3.27
N PHE A 252 -49.78 28.76 -2.25
CA PHE A 252 -50.12 29.98 -1.52
C PHE A 252 -50.10 31.22 -2.43
N LEU A 253 -49.11 31.36 -3.31
CA LEU A 253 -49.02 32.48 -4.24
C LEU A 253 -50.17 32.47 -5.25
N GLU A 254 -50.47 31.31 -5.83
CA GLU A 254 -51.58 31.13 -6.76
C GLU A 254 -52.93 31.50 -6.12
N GLU A 255 -53.17 31.08 -4.87
CA GLU A 255 -54.38 31.43 -4.13
C GLU A 255 -54.51 32.95 -3.95
N LYS A 256 -53.42 33.62 -3.52
CA LYS A 256 -53.41 35.07 -3.30
C LYS A 256 -53.54 35.86 -4.60
N GLU A 257 -52.94 35.39 -5.68
CA GLU A 257 -53.11 35.98 -7.01
C GLU A 257 -54.57 35.88 -7.46
N CYS A 258 -55.16 34.67 -7.41
CA CYS A 258 -56.53 34.44 -7.82
C CYS A 258 -57.52 35.33 -7.03
N ALA A 259 -57.36 35.40 -5.71
CA ALA A 259 -58.19 36.24 -4.85
C ALA A 259 -58.07 37.74 -5.20
N ALA A 260 -56.85 38.23 -5.43
CA ALA A 260 -56.60 39.63 -5.78
C ALA A 260 -57.19 40.00 -7.15
N VAL A 261 -57.01 39.13 -8.15
CA VAL A 261 -57.57 39.30 -9.50
C VAL A 261 -59.10 39.27 -9.46
N ASN A 262 -59.70 38.33 -8.73
CA ASN A 262 -61.16 38.24 -8.59
C ASN A 262 -61.74 39.50 -7.92
N HIS A 263 -61.08 40.03 -6.89
CA HIS A 263 -61.49 41.26 -6.23
C HIS A 263 -61.43 42.47 -7.19
N ALA A 264 -60.33 42.61 -7.94
CA ALA A 264 -60.18 43.67 -8.93
C ALA A 264 -61.23 43.58 -10.04
N ASN A 265 -61.54 42.37 -10.52
CA ASN A 265 -62.61 42.13 -11.49
C ASN A 265 -63.99 42.51 -10.94
N GLY A 266 -64.28 42.23 -9.66
CA GLY A 266 -65.52 42.65 -9.02
C GLY A 266 -65.68 44.18 -8.99
N ILE A 267 -64.63 44.91 -8.62
CA ILE A 267 -64.62 46.39 -8.64
C ILE A 267 -64.80 46.90 -10.08
N LYS A 268 -64.11 46.30 -11.06
CA LYS A 268 -64.23 46.66 -12.47
C LYS A 268 -65.68 46.52 -12.95
N ILE A 269 -66.35 45.40 -12.68
CA ILE A 269 -67.75 45.16 -13.07
C ILE A 269 -68.66 46.21 -12.44
N TYR A 270 -68.47 46.52 -11.16
CA TYR A 270 -69.25 47.56 -10.47
C TYR A 270 -69.07 48.95 -11.13
N LEU A 271 -67.83 49.35 -11.43
CA LEU A 271 -67.54 50.62 -12.09
C LEU A 271 -68.11 50.68 -13.51
N GLN A 272 -68.03 49.58 -14.27
CA GLN A 272 -68.62 49.50 -15.61
C GLN A 272 -70.15 49.67 -15.57
N ASN A 273 -70.83 49.02 -14.61
CA ASN A 273 -72.27 49.20 -14.43
C ASN A 273 -72.62 50.64 -14.06
N LYS A 274 -71.87 51.25 -13.12
CA LYS A 274 -72.11 52.63 -12.71
C LYS A 274 -71.85 53.62 -13.85
N GLN A 275 -70.84 53.36 -14.70
CA GLN A 275 -70.58 54.13 -15.92
C GLN A 275 -71.78 54.10 -16.87
N VAL A 276 -72.39 52.93 -17.10
CA VAL A 276 -73.58 52.80 -17.95
C VAL A 276 -74.76 53.60 -17.39
N THR A 277 -75.04 53.48 -16.09
CA THR A 277 -76.13 54.24 -15.44
C THR A 277 -75.90 55.74 -15.49
N MET A 278 -74.68 56.21 -15.22
CA MET A 278 -74.34 57.63 -15.30
C MET A 278 -74.46 58.17 -16.74
N GLU A 279 -74.10 57.36 -17.73
CA GLU A 279 -74.25 57.69 -19.15
C GLU A 279 -75.72 57.80 -19.57
N GLU A 280 -76.60 56.94 -19.05
CA GLU A 280 -78.05 57.05 -19.22
C GLU A 280 -78.61 58.32 -18.56
N CYS A 281 -78.18 58.63 -17.33
CA CYS A 281 -78.53 59.88 -16.65
C CYS A 281 -78.09 61.11 -17.46
N ARG A 282 -76.86 61.09 -18.00
CA ARG A 282 -76.32 62.16 -18.87
C ARG A 282 -77.20 62.38 -20.10
N LYS A 283 -77.56 61.32 -20.83
CA LYS A 283 -78.44 61.41 -22.01
C LYS A 283 -79.82 61.95 -21.67
N ARG A 284 -80.37 61.57 -20.51
CA ARG A 284 -81.67 62.06 -20.04
C ARG A 284 -81.63 63.57 -19.75
N LEU A 285 -80.56 64.04 -19.10
CA LEU A 285 -80.33 65.47 -18.88
C LEU A 285 -80.24 66.26 -20.20
N GLU A 286 -79.48 65.75 -21.17
CA GLU A 286 -79.37 66.36 -22.50
C GLU A 286 -80.73 66.46 -23.20
N LYS A 287 -81.53 65.39 -23.16
CA LYS A 287 -82.89 65.40 -23.72
C LYS A 287 -83.77 66.46 -23.07
N MET A 288 -83.79 66.52 -21.73
CA MET A 288 -84.61 67.47 -20.99
C MET A 288 -84.24 68.92 -21.32
N ALA A 289 -82.95 69.22 -21.49
CA ALA A 289 -82.46 70.55 -21.84
C ALA A 289 -82.95 71.06 -23.21
N THR A 290 -83.42 70.17 -24.09
CA THR A 290 -83.94 70.53 -25.43
C THR A 290 -85.44 70.82 -25.46
N HIS A 291 -86.17 70.64 -24.36
CA HIS A 291 -87.61 70.84 -24.32
C HIS A 291 -87.98 72.33 -24.43
N SER A 292 -88.83 72.67 -25.40
CA SER A 292 -89.33 74.05 -25.60
C SER A 292 -90.54 74.40 -24.73
N ASN A 293 -91.11 73.44 -23.98
CA ASN A 293 -92.29 73.64 -23.13
C ASN A 293 -91.90 73.63 -21.65
N ASP A 294 -92.08 74.78 -20.99
CA ASP A 294 -91.67 75.02 -19.60
C ASP A 294 -92.29 74.04 -18.60
N ILE A 295 -93.54 73.62 -18.82
CA ILE A 295 -94.28 72.73 -17.91
C ILE A 295 -93.73 71.30 -17.99
N ILE A 296 -93.40 70.82 -19.20
CA ILE A 296 -92.84 69.48 -19.41
C ILE A 296 -91.42 69.41 -18.84
N PHE A 297 -90.61 70.45 -19.08
CA PHE A 297 -89.26 70.56 -18.51
C PHE A 297 -89.30 70.49 -16.98
N LEU A 298 -90.11 71.32 -16.32
CA LEU A 298 -90.17 71.38 -14.86
C LEU A 298 -90.70 70.08 -14.24
N LYS A 299 -91.68 69.42 -14.89
CA LYS A 299 -92.23 68.15 -14.41
C LYS A 299 -91.19 67.04 -14.47
N GLU A 300 -90.53 66.85 -15.61
CA GLU A 300 -89.49 65.83 -15.76
C GLU A 300 -88.27 66.14 -14.87
N TYR A 301 -87.86 67.40 -14.75
CA TYR A 301 -86.75 67.82 -13.89
C TYR A 301 -87.03 67.51 -12.41
N CYS A 302 -88.25 67.78 -11.93
CA CYS A 302 -88.65 67.44 -10.57
C CYS A 302 -88.64 65.93 -10.31
N GLU A 303 -89.01 65.11 -11.28
CA GLU A 303 -88.92 63.65 -11.18
C GLU A 303 -87.48 63.15 -11.21
N PHE A 304 -86.63 63.72 -12.07
CA PHE A 304 -85.20 63.40 -12.12
C PHE A 304 -84.51 63.74 -10.78
N LYS A 305 -84.75 64.93 -10.24
CA LYS A 305 -84.16 65.38 -8.96
C LYS A 305 -84.58 64.51 -7.78
N LYS A 306 -85.80 63.98 -7.78
CA LYS A 306 -86.27 63.03 -6.74
C LYS A 306 -85.56 61.68 -6.81
N ASN A 307 -85.07 61.29 -8.00
CA ASN A 307 -84.42 60.02 -8.26
C ASN A 307 -82.88 60.15 -8.39
N LEU A 308 -82.30 61.28 -7.99
CA LEU A 308 -80.86 61.47 -8.02
C LEU A 308 -80.21 60.58 -6.96
N GLY A 309 -79.57 59.52 -7.42
CA GLY A 309 -78.86 58.57 -6.56
C GLY A 309 -77.52 59.10 -6.04
N ASP A 310 -76.80 58.27 -5.30
CA ASP A 310 -75.46 58.56 -4.79
C ASP A 310 -74.39 58.47 -5.90
N ASP A 311 -73.79 59.61 -6.26
CA ASP A 311 -72.77 59.74 -7.32
C ASP A 311 -71.34 59.38 -6.87
N THR A 312 -71.16 58.84 -5.67
CA THR A 312 -69.82 58.51 -5.17
C THR A 312 -69.15 57.40 -5.99
N LEU A 313 -67.94 57.70 -6.49
CA LEU A 313 -67.05 56.71 -7.13
C LEU A 313 -66.01 56.26 -6.10
N PRO A 314 -65.82 54.94 -5.93
CA PRO A 314 -64.76 54.45 -5.04
C PRO A 314 -63.38 54.81 -5.62
N SER A 315 -62.49 55.29 -4.76
CA SER A 315 -61.07 55.44 -5.09
C SER A 315 -60.42 54.07 -5.23
N VAL A 316 -59.72 53.82 -6.34
CA VAL A 316 -59.08 52.53 -6.63
C VAL A 316 -57.59 52.64 -6.33
N TYR A 317 -57.14 51.95 -5.27
CA TYR A 317 -55.72 51.81 -4.94
C TYR A 317 -55.32 50.32 -4.93
N ILE A 318 -54.31 49.95 -5.73
CA ILE A 318 -53.79 48.57 -5.82
C ILE A 318 -52.41 48.50 -5.13
N GLY A 319 -52.41 48.24 -3.82
CA GLY A 319 -51.18 48.06 -3.03
C GLY A 319 -50.59 46.65 -3.13
N LEU A 320 -50.23 46.20 -4.34
CA LEU A 320 -49.76 44.82 -4.58
C LEU A 320 -48.26 44.64 -4.28
N LYS A 321 -47.45 45.67 -4.57
CA LYS A 321 -45.98 45.59 -4.41
C LYS A 321 -45.54 45.38 -2.97
N ASP A 322 -46.22 46.01 -2.01
CA ASP A 322 -45.82 45.96 -0.59
C ASP A 322 -46.12 44.61 0.07
N LYS A 323 -47.11 43.86 -0.44
CA LYS A 323 -47.41 42.51 0.06
C LYS A 323 -46.49 41.44 -0.54
N LEU A 324 -46.11 41.59 -1.81
CA LEU A 324 -45.18 40.68 -2.48
C LEU A 324 -43.76 40.79 -1.93
N SER A 325 -43.35 41.97 -1.46
CA SER A 325 -42.04 42.16 -0.82
C SER A 325 -41.92 41.36 0.49
N GLY A 326 -43.01 41.25 1.26
CA GLY A 326 -43.08 40.42 2.46
C GLY A 326 -42.87 38.94 2.16
N ILE A 327 -43.54 38.40 1.13
CA ILE A 327 -43.39 36.99 0.74
C ILE A 327 -41.97 36.72 0.24
N ARG A 328 -41.42 37.62 -0.61
CA ARG A 328 -40.03 37.52 -1.08
C ARG A 328 -39.06 37.44 0.10
N LYS A 329 -39.25 38.31 1.10
CA LYS A 329 -38.40 38.36 2.30
C LYS A 329 -38.46 37.04 3.06
N VAL A 330 -39.67 36.53 3.35
CA VAL A 330 -39.86 35.26 4.07
C VAL A 330 -39.18 34.10 3.33
N VAL A 331 -39.34 34.00 2.01
CA VAL A 331 -38.72 32.93 1.21
C VAL A 331 -37.19 33.05 1.23
N SER A 332 -36.64 34.25 1.02
CA SER A 332 -35.19 34.47 1.03
C SER A 332 -34.56 34.16 2.39
N GLU A 333 -35.11 34.70 3.47
CA GLU A 333 -34.57 34.50 4.83
C GLU A 333 -34.65 33.03 5.27
N SER A 334 -35.79 32.37 5.00
CA SER A 334 -35.96 30.95 5.35
C SER A 334 -35.01 30.05 4.57
N THR A 335 -34.78 30.35 3.29
CA THR A 335 -33.85 29.58 2.44
C THR A 335 -32.41 29.73 2.91
N GLU A 336 -31.98 30.95 3.23
CA GLU A 336 -30.63 31.23 3.72
C GLU A 336 -30.35 30.49 5.04
N GLN A 337 -31.30 30.50 5.97
CA GLN A 337 -31.20 29.77 7.23
C GLN A 337 -31.08 28.26 7.02
N LEU A 338 -31.89 27.67 6.14
CA LEU A 338 -31.82 26.23 5.83
C LEU A 338 -30.49 25.82 5.20
N LEU A 339 -29.97 26.63 4.27
CA LEU A 339 -28.66 26.39 3.65
C LEU A 339 -27.53 26.44 4.68
N GLN A 340 -27.57 27.40 5.60
CA GLN A 340 -26.58 27.51 6.66
C GLN A 340 -26.65 26.33 7.64
N LEU A 341 -27.85 25.90 8.01
CA LEU A 341 -28.08 24.71 8.83
C LEU A 341 -27.56 23.45 8.17
N LEU A 342 -27.82 23.23 6.87
CA LEU A 342 -27.31 22.08 6.12
C LEU A 342 -25.78 22.08 6.07
N GLN A 343 -25.15 23.22 5.78
CA GLN A 343 -23.69 23.32 5.71
C GLN A 343 -23.02 23.04 7.07
N THR A 344 -23.52 23.64 8.15
CA THR A 344 -22.93 23.49 9.49
C THR A 344 -23.24 22.13 10.13
N SER A 345 -24.43 21.57 9.90
CA SER A 345 -24.84 20.30 10.52
C SER A 345 -24.07 19.09 10.00
N TYR A 346 -23.76 19.02 8.71
CA TYR A 346 -23.02 17.89 8.15
C TYR A 346 -21.51 18.11 8.13
N LYS A 347 -21.06 19.21 7.52
CA LYS A 347 -19.63 19.45 7.27
C LYS A 347 -18.83 19.56 8.56
N ASP A 348 -19.31 20.32 9.54
CA ASP A 348 -18.56 20.55 10.77
C ASP A 348 -18.65 19.37 11.74
N LYS A 349 -19.79 18.67 11.79
CA LYS A 349 -19.92 17.46 12.62
C LYS A 349 -19.08 16.30 12.07
N LEU A 350 -19.08 16.07 10.76
CA LEU A 350 -18.22 15.05 10.15
C LEU A 350 -16.73 15.39 10.32
N LYS A 351 -16.34 16.66 10.22
CA LYS A 351 -14.96 17.10 10.50
C LYS A 351 -14.54 16.91 11.95
N ARG A 352 -15.46 17.04 12.92
CA ARG A 352 -15.18 16.75 14.34
C ARG A 352 -15.04 15.25 14.54
N PHE A 353 -15.96 14.46 14.01
CA PHE A 353 -15.89 13.00 14.05
C PHE A 353 -14.57 12.47 13.47
N ALA A 354 -14.14 12.99 12.31
CA ALA A 354 -12.89 12.60 11.66
C ALA A 354 -11.61 13.03 12.42
N LYS A 355 -11.70 13.90 13.43
CA LYS A 355 -10.56 14.29 14.27
C LYS A 355 -10.44 13.44 15.53
N ASP A 356 -11.56 12.88 15.99
CA ASP A 356 -11.64 12.14 17.25
C ASP A 356 -11.45 10.62 17.04
N ASP A 357 -11.57 10.13 15.81
CA ASP A 357 -11.36 8.72 15.45
C ASP A 357 -10.02 8.54 14.72
N ALA A 358 -9.12 7.76 15.31
CA ALA A 358 -7.99 7.21 14.56
C ALA A 358 -8.61 6.30 13.48
N GLY A 359 -8.28 6.55 12.21
CA GLY A 359 -8.91 5.85 11.07
C GLY A 359 -8.87 4.32 11.23
N ILE A 360 -9.63 3.58 10.41
CA ILE A 360 -9.70 2.12 10.45
C ILE A 360 -8.28 1.52 10.39
N GLU A 361 -7.68 1.28 11.56
CA GLU A 361 -6.29 0.85 11.69
C GLU A 361 -6.25 -0.66 11.52
N THR A 362 -5.82 -1.10 10.34
CA THR A 362 -5.52 -2.52 10.12
C THR A 362 -4.15 -2.80 10.71
N THR A 363 -4.11 -3.07 12.01
CA THR A 363 -2.87 -3.41 12.72
C THR A 363 -2.46 -4.83 12.36
N VAL A 364 -1.53 -4.94 11.41
CA VAL A 364 -0.80 -6.20 11.17
C VAL A 364 0.27 -6.31 12.26
N SER A 365 0.25 -7.40 13.03
CA SER A 365 1.31 -7.69 14.00
C SER A 365 2.34 -8.61 13.34
N ALA A 366 3.56 -8.13 13.23
CA ALA A 366 4.67 -8.82 12.59
C ALA A 366 5.12 -10.06 13.39
N ILE A 367 5.27 -11.21 12.73
CA ILE A 367 6.09 -12.31 13.25
C ILE A 367 7.53 -12.05 12.74
N VAL A 368 8.27 -11.18 13.44
CA VAL A 368 9.65 -10.82 13.03
C VAL A 368 10.66 -11.80 13.63
N PRO A 369 11.65 -12.29 12.86
CA PRO A 369 12.82 -13.00 13.40
C PRO A 369 13.52 -12.21 14.52
N SER A 370 14.03 -12.91 15.54
CA SER A 370 14.63 -12.35 16.77
C SER A 370 15.70 -11.26 16.53
N LYS A 371 16.39 -11.29 15.39
CA LYS A 371 17.42 -10.32 14.98
C LYS A 371 16.91 -8.90 14.68
N HIS A 372 15.59 -8.70 14.59
CA HIS A 372 14.98 -7.39 14.30
C HIS A 372 14.02 -6.90 15.41
N ARG A 373 14.03 -7.52 16.59
CA ARG A 373 13.19 -7.11 17.74
C ARG A 373 13.61 -5.72 18.26
N LEU A 374 12.65 -4.99 18.82
CA LEU A 374 12.79 -3.69 19.52
C LEU A 374 13.88 -3.65 20.62
N SER A 375 14.35 -4.80 21.10
CA SER A 375 15.28 -4.92 22.23
C SER A 375 16.76 -4.71 21.89
N ALA A 376 17.16 -4.66 20.61
CA ALA A 376 18.57 -4.37 20.28
C ALA A 376 18.87 -2.86 20.41
N PRO A 377 20.03 -2.48 20.98
CA PRO A 377 20.40 -1.08 21.18
C PRO A 377 20.48 -0.29 19.87
N GLU A 378 20.30 1.03 19.95
CA GLU A 378 20.49 1.92 18.80
C GLU A 378 21.93 1.87 18.29
N PRO A 379 22.14 1.76 16.98
CA PRO A 379 23.48 1.76 16.40
C PRO A 379 24.17 3.11 16.66
N GLN A 380 25.40 3.08 17.19
CA GLN A 380 26.19 4.29 17.47
C GLN A 380 27.38 4.45 16.51
N SER A 381 27.89 3.34 15.97
CA SER A 381 28.99 3.33 15.01
C SER A 381 28.53 2.84 13.63
N ARG A 382 29.30 3.16 12.58
CA ARG A 382 29.07 2.64 11.22
C ARG A 382 29.06 1.09 11.19
N SER A 383 29.89 0.44 12.01
CA SER A 383 29.91 -1.03 12.11
C SER A 383 28.66 -1.59 12.80
N ASP A 384 28.01 -0.85 13.69
CA ASP A 384 26.71 -1.25 14.24
C ASP A 384 25.61 -1.21 13.17
N PHE A 385 25.61 -0.20 12.30
CA PHE A 385 24.64 -0.11 11.19
C PHE A 385 24.76 -1.30 10.22
N PHE A 386 25.96 -1.84 10.01
CA PHE A 386 26.17 -3.00 9.14
C PHE A 386 25.48 -4.28 9.62
N LYS A 387 25.13 -4.38 10.92
CA LYS A 387 24.32 -5.49 11.45
C LYS A 387 22.91 -5.52 10.86
N TYR A 388 22.44 -4.39 10.35
CA TYR A 388 21.15 -4.21 9.70
C TYR A 388 21.26 -4.07 8.17
N ALA A 389 22.43 -4.35 7.59
CA ALA A 389 22.66 -4.21 6.16
C ALA A 389 21.71 -5.10 5.34
N CYS A 390 21.06 -4.51 4.34
CA CYS A 390 20.21 -5.22 3.38
C CYS A 390 20.88 -5.28 2.00
N LEU A 391 20.64 -6.37 1.28
CA LEU A 391 21.11 -6.58 -0.09
C LEU A 391 20.00 -6.11 -1.04
N LEU A 392 20.20 -4.93 -1.63
CA LEU A 392 19.21 -4.28 -2.50
C LEU A 392 19.77 -4.13 -3.91
N THR A 393 18.90 -4.30 -4.90
CA THR A 393 19.18 -3.93 -6.30
C THR A 393 18.06 -3.04 -6.84
N PHE A 394 18.31 -2.33 -7.94
CA PHE A 394 17.29 -1.54 -8.63
C PHE A 394 16.34 -2.47 -9.39
N ASP A 395 15.04 -2.25 -9.27
CA ASP A 395 14.04 -3.05 -9.98
C ASP A 395 13.94 -2.61 -11.46
N PRO A 396 14.30 -3.47 -12.43
CA PRO A 396 14.19 -3.17 -13.86
C PRO A 396 12.73 -2.95 -14.32
N VAL A 397 11.76 -3.48 -13.59
CA VAL A 397 10.33 -3.34 -13.90
C VAL A 397 9.84 -1.92 -13.61
N THR A 398 10.34 -1.29 -12.55
CA THR A 398 9.93 0.08 -12.17
C THR A 398 10.70 1.16 -12.90
N ALA A 399 11.94 0.88 -13.32
CA ALA A 399 12.85 1.86 -13.90
C ALA A 399 12.26 2.64 -15.09
N HIS A 400 12.28 3.96 -15.01
CA HIS A 400 11.90 4.85 -16.11
C HIS A 400 12.76 4.61 -17.37
N ARG A 401 12.19 4.77 -18.58
CA ARG A 401 12.86 4.46 -19.87
C ARG A 401 14.19 5.18 -20.12
N TYR A 402 14.34 6.42 -19.62
CA TYR A 402 15.62 7.17 -19.67
C TYR A 402 16.67 6.76 -18.63
N LEU A 403 16.35 5.85 -17.71
CA LEU A 403 17.31 5.34 -16.74
C LEU A 403 17.93 4.06 -17.28
N ARG A 404 19.25 3.93 -17.19
CA ARG A 404 19.96 2.71 -17.54
C ARG A 404 20.42 2.01 -16.28
N LEU A 405 19.98 0.77 -16.09
CA LEU A 405 20.54 -0.13 -15.08
C LEU A 405 21.83 -0.78 -15.58
N LEU A 406 22.81 -0.88 -14.70
CA LEU A 406 24.18 -1.33 -14.92
C LEU A 406 24.65 -2.12 -13.68
N ASP A 407 25.75 -2.87 -13.84
CA ASP A 407 26.43 -3.57 -12.74
C ASP A 407 25.48 -4.48 -11.96
N ASP A 408 24.84 -5.41 -12.68
CA ASP A 408 23.82 -6.32 -12.14
C ASP A 408 22.75 -5.59 -11.33
N ASN A 409 22.22 -4.51 -11.90
CA ASN A 409 21.23 -3.62 -11.30
C ASN A 409 21.65 -2.94 -9.99
N HIS A 410 22.95 -2.82 -9.70
CA HIS A 410 23.44 -2.05 -8.55
C HIS A 410 23.75 -0.59 -8.89
N LYS A 411 23.80 -0.23 -10.19
CA LYS A 411 24.02 1.13 -10.63
C LYS A 411 22.92 1.58 -11.59
N VAL A 412 22.41 2.80 -11.38
CA VAL A 412 21.47 3.45 -12.29
C VAL A 412 22.05 4.77 -12.78
N THR A 413 21.91 5.06 -14.07
CA THR A 413 22.37 6.30 -14.69
C THR A 413 21.27 6.94 -15.53
N ASN A 414 21.10 8.26 -15.44
CA ASN A 414 20.18 8.98 -16.31
C ASN A 414 20.84 9.28 -17.66
N THR A 415 20.35 8.66 -18.73
CA THR A 415 20.87 8.79 -20.10
C THR A 415 19.96 9.62 -21.00
N THR A 416 19.11 10.49 -20.45
CA THR A 416 18.21 11.36 -21.23
C THR A 416 18.98 12.07 -22.36
N PRO A 417 18.47 12.12 -23.61
CA PRO A 417 17.15 11.66 -24.06
C PRO A 417 17.12 10.23 -24.63
N TRP A 418 18.12 9.40 -24.38
CA TRP A 418 18.18 8.03 -24.90
C TRP A 418 17.33 7.07 -24.07
N GLU A 419 16.32 6.47 -24.68
CA GLU A 419 15.46 5.45 -24.07
C GLU A 419 16.08 4.05 -24.18
N HIS A 420 15.88 3.26 -23.13
CA HIS A 420 16.25 1.85 -23.12
C HIS A 420 15.02 0.98 -23.42
N PRO A 421 15.21 -0.15 -24.14
CA PRO A 421 14.13 -1.00 -24.62
C PRO A 421 13.54 -1.89 -23.51
N TYR A 422 13.12 -1.29 -22.41
CA TYR A 422 12.42 -2.02 -21.36
C TYR A 422 11.00 -2.39 -21.81
N PRO A 423 10.50 -3.60 -21.46
CA PRO A 423 9.13 -4.00 -21.70
C PRO A 423 8.13 -3.06 -21.01
N ASP A 424 6.97 -2.85 -21.63
CA ASP A 424 5.87 -2.13 -20.98
C ASP A 424 5.39 -2.87 -19.73
N HIS A 425 5.18 -2.12 -18.65
CA HIS A 425 4.69 -2.65 -17.38
C HIS A 425 3.90 -1.58 -16.61
N PRO A 426 2.82 -1.94 -15.89
CA PRO A 426 2.07 -1.00 -15.06
C PRO A 426 2.94 -0.30 -14.01
N GLU A 427 3.84 -1.05 -13.35
CA GLU A 427 4.77 -0.50 -12.33
C GLU A 427 5.86 0.43 -12.87
N ARG A 428 6.04 0.53 -14.20
CA ARG A 428 7.09 1.37 -14.77
C ARG A 428 6.76 2.85 -14.65
N PHE A 429 7.69 3.65 -14.13
CA PHE A 429 7.53 5.10 -14.15
C PHE A 429 7.53 5.65 -15.57
N ALA A 430 6.51 6.44 -15.91
CA ALA A 430 6.33 6.99 -17.26
C ALA A 430 6.77 8.45 -17.39
N HIS A 431 6.56 9.27 -16.35
CA HIS A 431 6.86 10.70 -16.40
C HIS A 431 8.14 11.07 -15.63
N TRP A 432 8.19 10.66 -14.36
CA TRP A 432 9.30 10.96 -13.47
C TRP A 432 10.41 9.93 -13.65
N ARG A 433 11.67 10.40 -13.73
CA ARG A 433 12.88 9.56 -13.92
C ARG A 433 13.26 8.82 -12.64
N GLN A 434 12.35 7.99 -12.17
CA GLN A 434 12.42 7.26 -10.91
C GLN A 434 12.67 5.76 -11.13
N VAL A 435 13.19 5.13 -10.08
CA VAL A 435 13.34 3.68 -9.96
C VAL A 435 13.21 3.28 -8.49
N LEU A 436 12.60 2.13 -8.21
CA LEU A 436 12.54 1.55 -6.87
C LEU A 436 13.56 0.42 -6.72
N SER A 437 13.78 -0.03 -5.50
CA SER A 437 14.44 -1.31 -5.25
C SER A 437 13.55 -2.50 -5.59
N ASP A 438 14.20 -3.65 -5.80
CA ASP A 438 13.58 -4.97 -6.01
C ASP A 438 12.86 -5.51 -4.76
N GLN A 439 13.32 -5.13 -3.56
CA GLN A 439 12.77 -5.58 -2.29
C GLN A 439 12.07 -4.44 -1.54
N SER A 440 11.03 -4.79 -0.79
CA SER A 440 10.44 -3.93 0.24
C SER A 440 11.02 -4.24 1.62
N LEU A 441 11.05 -3.23 2.46
CA LEU A 441 11.50 -3.26 3.84
C LEU A 441 10.30 -3.05 4.75
N TYR A 442 10.04 -3.98 5.65
CA TYR A 442 8.81 -4.00 6.45
C TYR A 442 9.04 -4.58 7.84
N MET A 443 8.53 -3.91 8.87
CA MET A 443 8.49 -4.40 10.26
C MET A 443 9.85 -4.83 10.85
N GLY A 444 10.93 -4.18 10.41
CA GLY A 444 12.28 -4.45 10.88
C GLY A 444 13.18 -3.22 10.83
N ARG A 445 14.44 -3.43 11.22
CA ARG A 445 15.51 -2.45 11.10
C ARG A 445 16.41 -2.78 9.91
N TYR A 446 16.67 -1.79 9.07
CA TYR A 446 17.37 -1.97 7.81
C TYR A 446 18.34 -0.82 7.54
N TYR A 447 19.45 -1.14 6.90
CA TYR A 447 20.47 -0.18 6.52
C TYR A 447 20.99 -0.47 5.11
N PHE A 448 21.23 0.58 4.33
CA PHE A 448 21.98 0.48 3.07
C PHE A 448 22.76 1.77 2.81
N GLU A 449 23.81 1.67 2.01
CA GLU A 449 24.57 2.83 1.52
C GLU A 449 24.42 2.98 0.01
N ALA A 450 24.33 4.22 -0.47
CA ALA A 450 24.30 4.55 -1.87
C ALA A 450 25.29 5.68 -2.20
N GLU A 451 26.07 5.49 -3.25
CA GLU A 451 26.94 6.51 -3.81
C GLU A 451 26.21 7.32 -4.87
N ILE A 452 26.35 8.64 -4.82
CA ILE A 452 25.70 9.60 -5.69
C ILE A 452 26.72 10.38 -6.50
N TYR A 453 26.43 10.58 -7.79
CA TYR A 453 27.24 11.38 -8.69
C TYR A 453 26.37 12.31 -9.52
N GLY A 454 26.68 13.61 -9.49
CA GLY A 454 25.91 14.66 -10.17
C GLY A 454 24.91 15.38 -9.26
N ALA A 455 24.24 16.40 -9.79
CA ALA A 455 23.33 17.27 -9.04
C ALA A 455 21.87 17.00 -9.40
N GLY A 456 20.96 17.11 -8.45
CA GLY A 456 19.54 16.81 -8.64
C GLY A 456 19.23 15.31 -8.50
N ILE A 457 19.80 14.70 -7.47
CA ILE A 457 19.55 13.32 -7.07
C ILE A 457 18.66 13.33 -5.83
N TYR A 458 17.66 12.46 -5.81
CA TYR A 458 16.85 12.20 -4.63
C TYR A 458 16.98 10.74 -4.24
N ILE A 459 17.14 10.49 -2.94
CA ILE A 459 17.18 9.17 -2.33
C ILE A 459 16.21 9.17 -1.17
N GLY A 460 15.35 8.17 -1.10
CA GLY A 460 14.36 8.07 -0.05
C GLY A 460 13.68 6.73 0.02
N MET A 461 12.52 6.74 0.68
CA MET A 461 11.65 5.59 0.81
C MET A 461 10.21 5.98 0.44
N THR A 462 9.46 5.06 -0.14
CA THR A 462 8.06 5.25 -0.54
C THR A 462 7.27 3.95 -0.46
N ASN A 463 5.95 4.05 -0.39
CA ASN A 463 5.07 2.88 -0.48
C ASN A 463 4.92 2.39 -1.93
N LYS A 464 4.47 1.14 -2.09
CA LYS A 464 4.18 0.59 -3.43
C LYS A 464 3.09 1.38 -4.16
N SER A 465 2.15 1.95 -3.42
CA SER A 465 0.98 2.72 -3.89
C SER A 465 1.30 4.03 -4.61
N LEU A 466 2.60 4.40 -4.72
CA LEU A 466 3.03 5.59 -5.46
C LEU A 466 2.64 5.48 -6.95
N ASP A 467 1.91 6.48 -7.44
CA ASP A 467 1.48 6.55 -8.84
C ASP A 467 2.68 6.54 -9.81
N ARG A 468 2.58 5.72 -10.85
CA ARG A 468 3.64 5.46 -11.82
C ARG A 468 3.49 6.29 -13.10
N LYS A 469 2.29 6.77 -13.39
CA LYS A 469 1.95 7.33 -14.71
C LYS A 469 1.69 8.83 -14.68
N GLY A 470 1.25 9.39 -13.55
CA GLY A 470 0.95 10.80 -13.44
C GLY A 470 2.18 11.71 -13.56
N SER A 471 1.91 12.95 -13.99
CA SER A 471 2.87 14.04 -14.08
C SER A 471 2.78 15.01 -12.90
N GLU A 472 1.84 14.79 -11.99
CA GLU A 472 1.65 15.63 -10.81
C GLU A 472 2.71 15.35 -9.75
N SER A 473 2.82 16.24 -8.75
CA SER A 473 3.77 16.09 -7.65
C SER A 473 3.53 14.82 -6.83
N ASN A 474 2.27 14.32 -6.75
CA ASN A 474 1.95 13.10 -6.01
C ASN A 474 2.65 11.84 -6.57
N SER A 475 2.94 11.81 -7.88
CA SER A 475 3.56 10.69 -8.58
C SER A 475 5.10 10.69 -8.42
N CYS A 476 5.64 11.65 -7.67
CA CYS A 476 7.05 11.78 -7.33
C CYS A 476 7.27 11.54 -5.83
N ILE A 477 8.41 10.95 -5.47
CA ILE A 477 8.79 10.65 -4.08
C ILE A 477 8.95 11.89 -3.18
N SER A 478 8.93 13.10 -3.76
CA SER A 478 9.01 14.35 -3.00
C SER A 478 7.64 14.96 -2.65
N GLY A 479 6.56 14.58 -3.36
CA GLY A 479 5.31 15.35 -3.37
C GLY A 479 4.12 14.71 -2.64
N ASN A 480 4.28 13.55 -2.02
CA ASN A 480 3.21 12.85 -1.30
C ASN A 480 3.53 12.67 0.19
N ASN A 481 2.51 12.31 0.97
CA ASN A 481 2.58 12.17 2.43
C ASN A 481 2.98 10.76 2.91
N PHE A 482 3.35 9.85 2.00
CA PHE A 482 3.82 8.49 2.30
C PHE A 482 5.21 8.22 1.70
N SER A 483 5.92 9.27 1.34
CA SER A 483 7.30 9.24 0.86
C SER A 483 8.15 10.24 1.63
N TRP A 484 9.40 9.85 1.85
CA TRP A 484 10.39 10.65 2.57
C TRP A 484 11.71 10.54 1.84
N CYS A 485 12.26 11.66 1.40
CA CYS A 485 13.53 11.64 0.68
C CYS A 485 14.41 12.83 1.02
N ILE A 486 15.71 12.69 0.74
CA ILE A 486 16.65 13.80 0.69
C ILE A 486 17.06 14.06 -0.75
N LYS A 487 17.28 15.33 -1.07
CA LYS A 487 17.70 15.83 -2.38
C LYS A 487 19.09 16.41 -2.27
N TRP A 488 20.01 15.95 -3.12
CA TRP A 488 21.27 16.63 -3.38
C TRP A 488 21.14 17.52 -4.60
N ASN A 489 21.29 18.84 -4.45
CA ASN A 489 21.15 19.80 -5.56
C ASN A 489 22.50 20.24 -6.17
N GLY A 490 23.62 19.69 -5.70
CA GLY A 490 24.99 20.07 -6.09
C GLY A 490 25.64 21.12 -5.19
N LYS A 491 24.87 21.79 -4.32
CA LYS A 491 25.36 22.77 -3.33
C LYS A 491 25.07 22.36 -1.90
N GLY A 492 23.94 21.71 -1.65
CA GLY A 492 23.49 21.27 -0.33
C GLY A 492 22.41 20.21 -0.43
N PHE A 493 22.10 19.63 0.72
CA PHE A 493 20.98 18.70 0.87
C PHE A 493 19.70 19.44 1.27
N SER A 494 18.56 18.93 0.85
CA SER A 494 17.25 19.30 1.40
C SER A 494 16.45 18.03 1.70
N ALA A 495 15.70 18.01 2.80
CA ALA A 495 14.72 16.98 3.09
C ALA A 495 13.38 17.33 2.40
N TRP A 496 12.67 16.32 1.91
CA TRP A 496 11.41 16.44 1.19
C TRP A 496 10.36 15.46 1.73
N HIS A 497 9.18 15.97 2.02
CA HIS A 497 8.01 15.21 2.43
C HIS A 497 6.73 16.02 2.18
N GLY A 498 5.69 15.42 1.59
CA GLY A 498 4.40 16.10 1.40
C GLY A 498 4.47 17.38 0.58
N ASP A 499 5.36 17.44 -0.42
CA ASP A 499 5.64 18.63 -1.25
C ASP A 499 6.28 19.82 -0.49
N VAL A 500 6.82 19.55 0.70
CA VAL A 500 7.54 20.54 1.52
C VAL A 500 9.05 20.27 1.47
N GLU A 501 9.82 21.28 1.07
CA GLU A 501 11.29 21.26 1.08
C GLU A 501 11.84 21.90 2.36
N ILE A 502 12.71 21.18 3.07
CA ILE A 502 13.44 21.66 4.24
C ILE A 502 14.94 21.65 3.93
N PRO A 503 15.57 22.82 3.69
CA PRO A 503 17.01 22.89 3.45
C PRO A 503 17.82 22.41 4.65
N LEU A 504 18.81 21.55 4.41
CA LEU A 504 19.68 20.99 5.46
C LEU A 504 21.02 21.73 5.51
N LYS A 505 21.49 22.03 6.72
CA LYS A 505 22.79 22.68 6.97
C LYS A 505 23.93 21.66 6.95
N SER A 506 24.13 20.99 5.81
CA SER A 506 25.13 19.93 5.65
C SER A 506 26.14 20.26 4.55
N GLN A 507 27.37 19.77 4.71
CA GLN A 507 28.35 19.69 3.63
C GLN A 507 27.92 18.64 2.58
N GLY A 508 28.61 18.63 1.44
CA GLY A 508 28.37 17.64 0.38
C GLY A 508 28.98 16.29 0.71
N PHE A 509 28.19 15.24 0.57
CA PHE A 509 28.61 13.84 0.71
C PHE A 509 28.33 13.10 -0.58
N SER A 510 29.29 12.31 -1.06
CA SER A 510 29.11 11.44 -2.23
C SER A 510 28.52 10.09 -1.87
N ARG A 511 28.55 9.70 -0.59
CA ARG A 511 28.01 8.43 -0.10
C ARG A 511 27.01 8.70 1.01
N ILE A 512 25.81 8.13 0.86
CA ILE A 512 24.66 8.35 1.74
C ILE A 512 24.26 7.02 2.37
N GLY A 513 24.26 6.95 3.70
CA GLY A 513 23.68 5.86 4.45
C GLY A 513 22.21 6.14 4.75
N VAL A 514 21.35 5.16 4.56
CA VAL A 514 19.92 5.22 4.86
C VAL A 514 19.60 4.15 5.89
N TYR A 515 19.08 4.56 7.03
CA TYR A 515 18.68 3.68 8.13
C TYR A 515 17.17 3.80 8.37
N LEU A 516 16.47 2.68 8.25
CA LEU A 516 15.05 2.55 8.54
C LEU A 516 14.89 1.79 9.85
N ASP A 517 14.23 2.40 10.83
CA ASP A 517 13.71 1.73 12.01
C ASP A 517 12.19 1.69 11.95
N TYR A 518 11.66 0.64 11.31
CA TYR A 518 10.23 0.51 11.10
C TYR A 518 9.45 0.43 12.42
N PRO A 519 9.86 -0.36 13.43
CA PRO A 519 9.16 -0.41 14.72
C PRO A 519 9.15 0.90 15.52
N ARG A 520 10.18 1.74 15.38
CA ARG A 520 10.22 3.09 16.02
C ARG A 520 9.64 4.19 15.12
N GLU A 521 9.19 3.83 13.92
CA GLU A 521 8.70 4.75 12.91
C GLU A 521 9.68 5.87 12.55
N THR A 522 10.98 5.58 12.45
CA THR A 522 11.99 6.57 12.07
C THR A 522 12.74 6.21 10.80
N LEU A 523 13.07 7.24 10.02
CA LEU A 523 13.92 7.13 8.83
C LEU A 523 15.04 8.16 8.92
N SER A 524 16.29 7.69 9.00
CA SER A 524 17.46 8.53 9.16
C SER A 524 18.40 8.44 7.96
N PHE A 525 18.91 9.60 7.55
CA PHE A 525 19.86 9.76 6.46
C PHE A 525 21.20 10.26 7.00
N TYR A 526 22.28 9.67 6.54
CA TYR A 526 23.64 9.97 6.99
C TYR A 526 24.56 10.23 5.80
N GLY A 527 25.42 11.23 5.93
CA GLY A 527 26.56 11.46 5.06
C GLY A 527 27.73 10.62 5.53
N ILE A 528 28.29 9.79 4.65
CA ILE A 528 29.42 8.92 4.96
C ILE A 528 30.70 9.54 4.39
N ALA A 529 31.64 9.84 5.28
CA ALA A 529 33.03 10.15 4.95
C ALA A 529 33.92 8.97 5.37
N THR A 530 35.19 8.99 4.96
CA THR A 530 36.13 7.86 5.11
C THR A 530 36.08 7.19 6.49
N ASP A 531 36.10 7.99 7.57
CA ASP A 531 36.13 7.49 8.96
C ASP A 531 35.00 8.07 9.83
N SER A 532 34.00 8.74 9.24
CA SER A 532 32.93 9.39 10.02
C SER A 532 31.56 9.32 9.35
N MET A 533 30.54 9.23 10.18
CA MET A 533 29.14 9.18 9.79
C MET A 533 28.44 10.39 10.38
N THR A 534 27.91 11.27 9.52
CA THR A 534 27.26 12.52 9.93
C THR A 534 25.77 12.42 9.67
N LEU A 535 24.94 12.60 10.71
CA LEU A 535 23.48 12.63 10.53
C LEU A 535 23.08 13.86 9.69
N LEU A 536 22.39 13.62 8.57
CA LEU A 536 21.85 14.67 7.70
C LEU A 536 20.46 15.08 8.15
N HIS A 537 19.59 14.09 8.35
CA HIS A 537 18.20 14.31 8.75
C HIS A 537 17.57 13.02 9.27
N THR A 538 16.63 13.15 10.20
CA THR A 538 15.74 12.07 10.63
C THR A 538 14.31 12.53 10.47
N PHE A 539 13.50 11.70 9.81
CA PHE A 539 12.06 11.85 9.79
C PHE A 539 11.45 11.00 10.90
N GLU A 540 10.51 11.60 11.63
CA GLU A 540 9.50 10.87 12.40
C GLU A 540 8.35 10.58 11.45
N CYS A 541 8.09 9.30 11.22
CA CYS A 541 7.16 8.81 10.22
C CYS A 541 5.98 8.11 10.89
N LYS A 542 4.95 7.77 10.11
CA LYS A 542 3.93 6.79 10.49
C LYS A 542 3.83 5.79 9.37
N PHE A 543 4.31 4.57 9.61
CA PHE A 543 4.44 3.58 8.55
C PHE A 543 3.25 2.62 8.56
N ASN A 544 2.49 2.63 7.48
CA ASN A 544 1.27 1.81 7.37
C ASN A 544 1.43 0.65 6.36
N GLU A 545 2.46 0.69 5.52
CA GLU A 545 2.71 -0.27 4.44
C GLU A 545 4.21 -0.61 4.35
N PRO A 546 4.59 -1.70 3.64
CA PRO A 546 5.98 -1.96 3.27
C PRO A 546 6.60 -0.81 2.45
N LEU A 547 7.83 -0.45 2.80
CA LEU A 547 8.55 0.65 2.15
C LEU A 547 9.57 0.15 1.13
N TYR A 548 9.65 0.83 0.00
CA TYR A 548 10.64 0.61 -1.04
C TYR A 548 11.65 1.76 -1.03
N PRO A 549 12.96 1.48 -0.91
CA PRO A 549 14.00 2.39 -1.35
C PRO A 549 13.70 2.95 -2.75
N ALA A 550 13.72 4.27 -2.86
CA ALA A 550 13.28 4.99 -4.04
C ALA A 550 14.27 6.07 -4.46
N PHE A 551 14.48 6.17 -5.77
CA PHE A 551 15.57 6.96 -6.32
C PHE A 551 15.09 7.79 -7.51
N TRP A 552 15.40 9.08 -7.53
CA TRP A 552 15.07 9.97 -8.63
C TRP A 552 16.32 10.68 -9.15
N LEU A 553 16.58 10.55 -10.45
CA LEU A 553 17.70 11.18 -11.13
C LEU A 553 17.18 12.23 -12.10
N SER A 554 17.09 13.49 -11.65
CA SER A 554 16.44 14.55 -12.44
C SER A 554 17.25 15.03 -13.65
N LYS A 555 18.59 15.04 -13.56
CA LYS A 555 19.49 15.57 -14.59
C LYS A 555 20.24 14.46 -15.34
N LYS A 556 20.62 14.77 -16.59
CA LYS A 556 21.45 13.93 -17.46
C LYS A 556 22.79 13.61 -16.78
N GLU A 557 23.30 12.40 -17.01
CA GLU A 557 24.59 11.89 -16.50
C GLU A 557 24.70 11.76 -14.99
N ASN A 558 23.64 12.06 -14.24
CA ASN A 558 23.56 11.67 -12.85
C ASN A 558 23.58 10.14 -12.74
N SER A 559 24.26 9.63 -11.72
CA SER A 559 24.22 8.20 -11.39
C SER A 559 24.13 7.95 -9.90
N ILE A 560 23.52 6.82 -9.55
CA ILE A 560 23.44 6.31 -8.19
C ILE A 560 23.92 4.86 -8.23
N ARG A 561 24.71 4.46 -7.24
CA ARG A 561 25.19 3.09 -7.05
C ARG A 561 24.85 2.63 -5.63
N ILE A 562 24.14 1.52 -5.50
CA ILE A 562 23.94 0.85 -4.20
C ILE A 562 25.23 0.09 -3.86
N VAL A 563 25.76 0.30 -2.66
CA VAL A 563 27.03 -0.28 -2.21
C VAL A 563 26.81 -1.71 -1.68
N ARG A 564 27.66 -2.65 -2.09
CA ARG A 564 27.66 -4.04 -1.59
C ARG A 564 28.42 -4.13 -0.26
N LEU A 565 27.75 -3.76 0.83
CA LEU A 565 28.37 -3.64 2.16
C LEU A 565 29.02 -4.94 2.69
N ARG A 566 28.54 -6.12 2.26
CA ARG A 566 29.11 -7.41 2.73
C ARG A 566 30.51 -7.67 2.16
N GLU A 567 30.80 -7.21 0.94
CA GLU A 567 32.11 -7.36 0.29
C GLU A 567 33.16 -6.39 0.88
N GLU A 568 32.76 -5.17 1.25
CA GLU A 568 33.65 -4.19 1.91
C GLU A 568 34.01 -4.62 3.35
N ALA A 569 33.08 -5.28 4.07
CA ALA A 569 33.32 -5.77 5.44
C ALA A 569 34.30 -6.96 5.48
N GLU A 570 34.35 -7.78 4.45
CA GLU A 570 35.28 -8.91 4.33
C GLU A 570 36.70 -8.46 3.93
N GLN A 571 36.85 -7.28 3.32
CA GLN A 571 38.14 -6.73 2.88
C GLN A 571 38.85 -5.88 3.94
N ASN A 572 38.14 -5.41 4.97
CA ASN A 572 38.69 -4.66 6.11
C ASN A 572 38.24 -5.29 7.44
N PRO A 573 38.81 -6.43 7.85
CA PRO A 573 38.56 -6.97 9.19
C PRO A 573 39.07 -5.96 10.24
N ALA A 574 38.27 -5.74 11.29
CA ALA A 574 38.64 -4.88 12.41
C ALA A 574 39.99 -5.33 13.00
N PRO A 575 40.86 -4.39 13.46
CA PRO A 575 42.11 -4.77 14.09
C PRO A 575 41.83 -5.61 15.34
N PHE A 576 42.49 -6.78 15.43
CA PHE A 576 42.40 -7.68 16.57
C PHE A 576 42.65 -6.91 17.89
N PRO A 577 41.93 -7.24 18.97
CA PRO A 577 42.22 -6.66 20.28
C PRO A 577 43.66 -7.03 20.69
N PRO A 578 44.40 -6.13 21.36
CA PRO A 578 45.77 -6.41 21.77
C PRO A 578 45.79 -7.57 22.77
N SER A 579 46.70 -8.52 22.55
CA SER A 579 46.94 -9.66 23.44
C SER A 579 47.15 -9.20 24.88
N PRO A 580 46.66 -9.95 25.88
CA PRO A 580 46.85 -9.60 27.28
C PRO A 580 48.33 -9.58 27.61
N ALA A 581 48.79 -8.47 28.19
CA ALA A 581 50.17 -8.27 28.61
C ALA A 581 50.61 -9.34 29.60
N GLU A 582 51.81 -9.89 29.38
CA GLU A 582 52.46 -10.81 30.31
C GLU A 582 52.65 -10.17 31.71
N PRO A 583 52.52 -10.94 32.79
CA PRO A 583 52.67 -10.41 34.14
C PRO A 583 54.14 -10.06 34.41
N ALA A 584 54.35 -8.84 34.91
CA ALA A 584 55.65 -8.33 35.31
C ALA A 584 56.32 -9.24 36.35
N SER A 585 57.53 -9.70 36.05
CA SER A 585 58.44 -10.35 36.98
C SER A 585 58.89 -9.35 38.05
N ASN A 586 58.45 -9.56 39.29
CA ASN A 586 59.01 -8.89 40.46
C ASN A 586 60.46 -9.36 40.69
N SER A 587 61.44 -8.50 40.41
CA SER A 587 62.79 -8.63 40.95
C SER A 587 62.87 -7.91 42.31
N LEU A 588 63.01 -8.70 43.37
CA LEU A 588 63.43 -8.21 44.68
C LEU A 588 64.84 -7.63 44.56
N GLY A 589 64.99 -6.34 44.86
CA GLY A 589 66.26 -5.76 45.29
C GLY A 589 66.52 -6.16 46.74
N THR A 590 67.63 -6.85 46.99
CA THR A 590 68.30 -6.84 48.29
C THR A 590 69.65 -6.18 48.12
N SER A 591 69.87 -5.20 48.98
CA SER A 591 71.08 -4.44 49.23
C SER A 591 72.20 -5.34 49.78
N ASP A 592 73.39 -5.26 49.20
CA ASP A 592 74.65 -4.84 49.84
C ASP A 592 75.76 -4.64 48.81
#